data_AF-A0AAW9G070-F1
#
_entry.id   AF-A0AAW9G070-F1
#
_cell.length_a   1.000
_cell.length_b   1.000
_cell.length_c   1.000
_cell.angle_alpha   90.00
_cell.angle_beta   90.00
_cell.angle_gamma   90.00
#
_symmetry.space_group_name_H-M   'P 1'
#
loop_
_entity.id
_entity.type
_entity.pdbx_description
1 polymer ?
#
loop_
_entity_poly.entity_id
_entity_poly.type
_entity_poly.pdbx_seq_one_letter_code
_entity_poly.pdbx_strand_id
1 'polypeptide(L)'
;MFDKILSGLKTKYKDLGLSETILKVTAETLAKTVEKEEDIETAVAGVEGQMKIYQSFADQNRTLQTEITNLKKAGEGKSEEKKEEEKKETGGEEVPAWAKAIIDSNKAILEKQNQLDAEKVNKTNAEKLVSKLKELGVNESFYSLHLGKTFEKEDEIESFANSIKEAEDKYLQDTSNEKLKSKDVPLFGQTTKEGEVSPDVQALIDSKKS
;
A
#
# COMPACT_ATOMS: atom_id res chain seq x y z
N MET A 1 -0.18 -15.17 -31.17
CA MET A 1 -0.65 -13.91 -30.53
C MET A 1 0.46 -12.91 -30.32
N PHE A 2 1.56 -13.28 -29.65
CA PHE A 2 2.70 -12.40 -29.41
C PHE A 2 3.16 -11.59 -30.64
N ASP A 3 3.49 -12.24 -31.76
CA ASP A 3 4.02 -11.56 -32.95
C ASP A 3 3.02 -10.57 -33.56
N LYS A 4 1.73 -10.91 -33.54
CA LYS A 4 0.65 -10.04 -34.04
C LYS A 4 0.48 -8.81 -33.16
N ILE A 5 0.52 -8.98 -31.84
CA ILE A 5 0.48 -7.87 -30.88
C ILE A 5 1.73 -7.00 -31.03
N LEU A 6 2.92 -7.59 -31.12
CA LEU A 6 4.17 -6.86 -31.28
C LEU A 6 4.17 -6.03 -32.57
N SER A 7 3.67 -6.58 -33.68
CA SER A 7 3.51 -5.85 -34.93
C SER A 7 2.54 -4.67 -34.78
N GLY A 8 1.42 -4.88 -34.08
CA GLY A 8 0.45 -3.82 -33.75
C GLY A 8 1.06 -2.70 -32.91
N LEU A 9 1.79 -3.04 -31.84
CA LEU A 9 2.52 -2.08 -31.00
C LEU A 9 3.56 -1.30 -31.81
N LYS A 10 4.39 -1.98 -32.61
CA LYS A 10 5.40 -1.33 -33.46
C LYS A 10 4.77 -0.34 -34.45
N THR A 11 3.63 -0.71 -35.05
CA THR A 11 2.95 0.13 -36.02
C THR A 11 2.31 1.35 -35.38
N LYS A 12 1.59 1.16 -34.27
CA LYS A 12 0.87 2.24 -33.58
C LYS A 12 1.80 3.22 -32.86
N TYR A 13 2.90 2.73 -32.30
CA TYR A 13 3.81 3.53 -31.46
C TYR A 13 5.16 3.82 -32.10
N LYS A 14 5.28 3.67 -33.43
CA LYS A 14 6.52 3.93 -34.19
C LYS A 14 7.11 5.32 -33.92
N ASP A 15 6.23 6.31 -33.72
CA ASP A 15 6.63 7.73 -33.59
C ASP A 15 7.10 8.08 -32.16
N LEU A 16 6.91 7.16 -31.20
CA LEU A 16 7.34 7.36 -29.81
C LEU A 16 8.83 7.04 -29.58
N GLY A 17 9.53 6.52 -30.60
CA GLY A 17 10.98 6.23 -30.48
C GLY A 17 11.34 5.22 -29.39
N LEU A 18 10.39 4.37 -28.97
CA LEU A 18 10.60 3.36 -27.93
C LEU A 18 11.56 2.27 -28.38
N SER A 19 12.32 1.70 -27.43
CA SER A 19 13.19 0.58 -27.71
C SER A 19 12.40 -0.69 -28.02
N GLU A 20 12.97 -1.57 -28.85
CA GLU A 20 12.31 -2.83 -29.23
C GLU A 20 12.06 -3.74 -28.01
N THR A 21 12.92 -3.67 -26.98
CA THR A 21 12.76 -4.43 -25.74
C THR A 21 11.47 -4.06 -25.00
N ILE A 22 11.15 -2.76 -24.91
CA ILE A 22 9.92 -2.29 -24.26
C ILE A 22 8.69 -2.83 -25.00
N LEU A 23 8.71 -2.76 -26.34
CA LEU A 23 7.62 -3.27 -27.17
C LEU A 23 7.47 -4.80 -27.03
N LYS A 24 8.58 -5.55 -26.95
CA LYS A 24 8.58 -7.00 -26.74
C LYS A 24 7.99 -7.37 -25.37
N VAL A 25 8.45 -6.77 -24.28
CA VAL A 25 7.91 -7.05 -22.93
C VAL A 25 6.42 -6.72 -22.84
N THR A 26 5.99 -5.62 -23.48
CA THR A 26 4.57 -5.25 -23.52
C THR A 26 3.76 -6.27 -24.33
N ALA A 27 4.27 -6.72 -25.48
CA ALA A 27 3.63 -7.75 -26.27
C ALA A 27 3.55 -9.10 -25.53
N GLU A 28 4.59 -9.50 -24.77
CA GLU A 28 4.56 -10.71 -23.93
C GLU A 28 3.50 -10.62 -22.84
N THR A 29 3.36 -9.43 -22.24
CA THR A 29 2.37 -9.18 -21.19
C THR A 29 0.95 -9.27 -21.75
N LEU A 30 0.69 -8.58 -22.85
CA LEU A 30 -0.61 -8.63 -23.52
C LEU A 30 -0.93 -10.02 -24.08
N ALA A 31 0.07 -10.75 -24.58
CA ALA A 31 -0.14 -12.11 -25.11
C ALA A 31 -0.59 -13.13 -24.05
N LYS A 32 -0.45 -12.82 -22.75
CA LYS A 32 -0.97 -13.66 -21.64
C LYS A 32 -2.47 -13.47 -21.41
N THR A 33 -3.04 -12.33 -21.80
CA THR A 33 -4.44 -11.98 -21.53
C THR A 33 -5.28 -11.88 -22.79
N VAL A 34 -4.65 -11.63 -23.95
CA VAL A 34 -5.33 -11.49 -25.24
C VAL A 34 -5.31 -12.84 -25.96
N GLU A 35 -6.43 -13.54 -25.89
CA GLU A 35 -6.59 -14.88 -26.49
C GLU A 35 -7.11 -14.83 -27.94
N LYS A 36 -7.86 -13.77 -28.30
CA LYS A 36 -8.49 -13.61 -29.62
C LYS A 36 -7.83 -12.50 -30.42
N GLU A 37 -7.75 -12.69 -31.74
CA GLU A 37 -7.14 -11.72 -32.64
C GLU A 37 -7.91 -10.40 -32.75
N GLU A 38 -9.23 -10.48 -32.61
CA GLU A 38 -10.15 -9.32 -32.65
C GLU A 38 -9.87 -8.34 -31.50
N ASP A 39 -9.37 -8.83 -30.36
CA ASP A 39 -9.09 -8.03 -29.17
C ASP A 39 -7.72 -7.34 -29.21
N ILE A 40 -6.87 -7.66 -30.21
CA ILE A 40 -5.49 -7.13 -30.31
C ILE A 40 -5.50 -5.61 -30.44
N GLU A 41 -6.36 -5.05 -31.29
CA GLU A 41 -6.37 -3.62 -31.56
C GLU A 41 -6.75 -2.82 -30.30
N THR A 42 -7.77 -3.29 -29.58
CA THR A 42 -8.21 -2.71 -28.29
C THR A 42 -7.13 -2.84 -27.23
N ALA A 43 -6.48 -4.01 -27.12
CA ALA A 43 -5.41 -4.23 -26.15
C ALA A 43 -4.17 -3.37 -26.44
N VAL A 44 -3.78 -3.25 -27.71
CA VAL A 44 -2.70 -2.38 -28.17
C VAL A 44 -3.03 -0.91 -27.91
N ALA A 45 -4.29 -0.49 -28.08
CA ALA A 45 -4.73 0.85 -27.71
C ALA A 45 -4.72 1.09 -26.20
N GLY A 46 -5.10 0.09 -25.40
CA GLY A 46 -5.20 0.21 -23.94
C GLY A 46 -3.87 0.52 -23.24
N VAL A 47 -2.74 0.17 -23.85
CA VAL A 47 -1.40 0.46 -23.30
C VAL A 47 -0.84 1.83 -23.70
N GLU A 48 -1.59 2.67 -24.40
CA GLU A 48 -1.11 3.98 -24.88
C GLU A 48 -0.56 4.87 -23.76
N GLY A 49 -1.25 4.93 -22.62
CA GLY A 49 -0.79 5.70 -21.46
C GLY A 49 0.57 5.21 -20.94
N GLN A 50 0.77 3.90 -20.89
CA GLN A 50 2.04 3.29 -20.49
C GLN A 50 3.15 3.60 -21.52
N MET A 51 2.85 3.54 -22.82
CA MET A 51 3.81 3.84 -23.88
C MET A 51 4.27 5.31 -23.84
N LYS A 52 3.37 6.25 -23.56
CA LYS A 52 3.69 7.67 -23.39
C LYS A 52 4.59 7.92 -22.16
N ILE A 53 4.39 7.18 -21.08
CA ILE A 53 5.27 7.26 -19.90
C ILE A 53 6.69 6.79 -20.27
N TYR A 54 6.82 5.68 -20.99
CA TYR A 54 8.13 5.21 -21.44
C TYR A 54 8.82 6.18 -22.39
N GLN A 55 8.07 6.85 -23.27
CA GLN A 55 8.60 7.91 -24.13
C GLN A 55 9.15 9.06 -23.27
N SER A 56 8.37 9.53 -22.30
CA SER A 56 8.80 10.61 -21.40
C SER A 56 10.11 10.28 -20.69
N PHE A 57 10.28 9.05 -20.21
CA PHE A 57 11.54 8.64 -19.57
C PHE A 57 12.70 8.50 -20.56
N ALA A 58 12.45 8.00 -21.77
CA ALA A 58 13.46 7.94 -22.82
C ALA A 58 13.95 9.35 -23.19
N ASP A 59 13.03 10.30 -23.35
CA ASP A 59 13.33 11.70 -23.66
C ASP A 59 14.11 12.38 -22.52
N GLN A 60 13.70 12.19 -21.27
CA GLN A 60 14.44 12.68 -20.11
C GLN A 60 15.86 12.13 -20.06
N ASN A 61 16.04 10.83 -20.27
CA ASN A 61 17.36 10.21 -20.31
C ASN A 61 18.23 10.76 -21.44
N ARG A 62 17.66 11.06 -22.60
CA ARG A 62 18.39 11.66 -23.72
C ARG A 62 18.86 13.08 -23.40
N THR A 63 18.00 13.87 -22.76
CA THR A 63 18.36 15.20 -22.26
C THR A 63 19.49 15.12 -21.26
N LEU A 64 19.39 14.23 -20.26
CA LEU A 64 20.44 14.02 -19.27
C LEU A 64 21.76 13.56 -19.88
N GLN A 65 21.73 12.63 -20.84
CA GLN A 65 22.94 12.19 -21.55
C GLN A 65 23.59 13.33 -22.34
N THR A 66 22.79 14.19 -22.96
CA THR A 66 23.29 15.38 -23.68
C THR A 66 23.94 16.36 -22.71
N GLU A 67 23.31 16.61 -21.56
CA GLU A 67 23.86 17.48 -20.51
C GLU A 67 25.17 16.93 -19.94
N ILE A 68 25.21 15.63 -19.63
CA ILE A 68 26.44 14.94 -19.17
C ILE A 68 27.54 15.04 -20.23
N THR A 69 27.21 14.84 -21.50
CA THR A 69 28.19 14.94 -22.60
C THR A 69 28.73 16.36 -22.73
N ASN A 70 27.87 17.38 -22.62
CA ASN A 70 28.27 18.79 -22.67
C ASN A 70 29.13 19.17 -21.45
N LEU A 71 28.78 18.70 -20.25
CA LEU A 71 29.57 18.89 -19.04
C LEU A 71 30.93 18.20 -19.13
N LYS A 72 30.97 16.98 -19.68
CA LYS A 72 32.23 16.25 -19.92
C LYS A 72 33.11 17.00 -20.92
N LYS A 73 32.56 17.50 -22.03
CA LYS A 73 33.29 18.35 -22.98
C LYS A 73 33.74 19.67 -22.37
N ALA A 74 32.94 20.28 -21.49
CA ALA A 74 33.34 21.48 -20.76
C ALA A 74 34.43 21.21 -19.71
N GLY A 75 34.47 19.99 -19.16
CA GLY A 75 35.55 19.50 -18.29
C GLY A 75 36.83 19.18 -19.07
N GLU A 76 36.72 18.54 -20.24
CA GLU A 76 37.83 18.19 -21.12
C GLU A 76 38.39 19.42 -21.88
N GLY A 77 37.55 20.39 -22.22
CA GLY A 77 37.92 21.65 -22.87
C GLY A 77 38.65 22.65 -21.98
N LYS A 78 38.77 22.39 -20.67
CA LYS A 78 39.64 23.15 -19.78
C LYS A 78 41.12 22.77 -19.89
N SER A 79 41.48 21.77 -20.69
CA SER A 79 42.87 21.30 -20.78
C SER A 79 43.69 21.82 -21.97
N GLU A 80 43.13 22.58 -22.92
CA GLU A 80 43.90 23.02 -24.11
C GLU A 80 43.91 24.52 -24.44
N GLU A 81 43.18 25.39 -23.74
CA GLU A 81 43.23 26.84 -24.02
C GLU A 81 43.34 27.68 -22.74
N LYS A 82 44.56 27.73 -22.19
CA LYS A 82 45.19 28.96 -21.66
C LYS A 82 46.56 28.64 -21.06
N LYS A 83 47.60 28.89 -21.85
CA LYS A 83 48.86 29.41 -21.31
C LYS A 83 48.58 30.82 -20.80
N GLU A 84 48.49 31.01 -19.49
CA GLU A 84 49.23 32.05 -18.76
C GLU A 84 49.06 31.83 -17.26
N GLU A 85 50.15 32.12 -16.56
CA GLU A 85 50.45 31.79 -15.17
C GLU A 85 49.47 32.40 -14.16
N GLU A 86 49.03 31.63 -13.16
CA GLU A 86 49.48 31.83 -11.77
C GLU A 86 48.98 30.73 -10.82
N LYS A 87 49.96 30.03 -10.24
CA LYS A 87 50.07 29.51 -8.86
C LYS A 87 48.82 28.98 -8.10
N LYS A 88 48.91 27.65 -7.81
CA LYS A 88 48.80 26.95 -6.49
C LYS A 88 47.57 27.28 -5.61
N GLU A 89 46.82 26.34 -5.05
CA GLU A 89 47.28 25.16 -4.29
C GLU A 89 46.12 24.19 -3.93
N THR A 90 46.52 22.94 -3.70
CA THR A 90 45.92 21.88 -2.85
C THR A 90 44.52 21.31 -3.15
N GLY A 91 44.57 20.08 -3.68
CA GLY A 91 43.79 18.90 -3.31
C GLY A 91 42.52 19.07 -2.48
N GLY A 92 41.40 18.74 -3.10
CA GLY A 92 40.19 18.27 -2.45
C GLY A 92 39.43 17.43 -3.47
N GLU A 93 39.14 16.16 -3.15
CA GLU A 93 38.14 15.35 -3.85
C GLU A 93 36.76 15.99 -3.66
N GLU A 94 36.52 17.15 -4.26
CA GLU A 94 35.19 17.73 -4.28
C GLU A 94 34.49 17.28 -5.55
N VAL A 95 33.58 16.32 -5.37
CA VAL A 95 32.58 15.91 -6.35
C VAL A 95 32.02 17.18 -7.02
N PRO A 96 32.10 17.30 -8.36
CA PRO A 96 31.63 18.48 -9.08
C PRO A 96 30.19 18.84 -8.70
N ALA A 97 29.84 20.14 -8.70
CA ALA A 97 28.51 20.60 -8.29
C ALA A 97 27.34 19.88 -9.01
N TRP A 98 27.50 19.56 -10.30
CA TRP A 98 26.53 18.79 -11.07
C TRP A 98 26.40 17.34 -10.59
N ALA A 99 27.50 16.70 -10.19
CA ALA A 99 27.51 15.35 -9.66
C ALA A 99 26.91 15.30 -8.25
N LYS A 100 27.10 16.35 -7.43
CA LYS A 100 26.37 16.53 -6.16
C LYS A 100 24.85 16.63 -6.38
N ALA A 101 24.40 17.43 -7.35
CA ALA A 101 22.98 17.57 -7.66
C ALA A 101 22.33 16.23 -8.08
N ILE A 102 23.03 15.42 -8.87
CA ILE A 102 22.57 14.07 -9.25
C ILE A 102 22.52 13.14 -8.04
N ILE A 103 23.55 13.15 -7.18
CA ILE A 103 23.57 12.34 -5.94
C ILE A 103 22.40 12.70 -5.03
N ASP A 104 22.13 13.99 -4.84
CA ASP A 104 21.03 14.47 -4.00
C ASP A 104 19.67 14.13 -4.62
N SER A 105 19.51 14.26 -5.94
CA SER A 105 18.30 13.80 -6.65
C SER A 105 18.09 12.30 -6.51
N ASN A 106 19.15 11.49 -6.65
CA ASN A 106 19.05 10.05 -6.49
C ASN A 106 18.70 9.65 -5.06
N LYS A 107 19.26 10.33 -4.04
CA LYS A 107 18.86 10.14 -2.64
C LYS A 107 17.39 10.46 -2.42
N ALA A 108 16.91 11.59 -2.94
CA ALA A 108 15.50 11.97 -2.82
C ALA A 108 14.56 10.97 -3.49
N ILE A 109 14.94 10.43 -4.65
CA ILE A 109 14.19 9.37 -5.34
C ILE A 109 14.18 8.09 -4.51
N LEU A 110 15.33 7.69 -3.93
CA LEU A 110 15.45 6.49 -3.12
C LEU A 110 14.61 6.58 -1.83
N GLU A 111 14.59 7.75 -1.19
CA GLU A 111 13.70 8.01 -0.04
C GLU A 111 12.22 7.91 -0.43
N LYS A 112 11.81 8.53 -1.55
CA LYS A 112 10.45 8.42 -2.07
C LYS A 112 10.07 6.99 -2.40
N GLN A 113 10.99 6.22 -2.97
CA GLN A 113 10.76 4.82 -3.29
C GLN A 113 10.57 3.97 -2.04
N ASN A 114 11.43 4.14 -1.03
CA ASN A 114 11.28 3.46 0.26
C ASN A 114 9.96 3.82 0.96
N GLN A 115 9.52 5.08 0.88
CA GLN A 115 8.22 5.50 1.40
C GLN A 115 7.05 4.81 0.68
N LEU A 116 7.08 4.77 -0.66
CA LEU A 116 6.03 4.11 -1.46
C LEU A 116 5.98 2.60 -1.21
N ASP A 117 7.13 1.95 -1.08
CA ASP A 117 7.19 0.52 -0.79
C ASP A 117 6.65 0.23 0.62
N ALA A 118 7.00 1.05 1.63
CA ALA A 118 6.44 0.96 2.96
C ALA A 118 4.91 1.19 2.98
N GLU A 119 4.43 2.18 2.22
CA GLU A 119 2.99 2.49 2.13
C GLU A 119 2.20 1.35 1.47
N LYS A 120 2.75 0.73 0.41
CA LYS A 120 2.13 -0.45 -0.22
C LYS A 120 2.05 -1.65 0.71
N VAL A 121 3.12 -1.94 1.45
CA VAL A 121 3.14 -3.03 2.43
C VAL A 121 2.10 -2.77 3.52
N ASN A 122 2.05 -1.54 4.04
CA ASN A 122 1.07 -1.16 5.06
C ASN A 122 -0.36 -1.28 4.56
N LYS A 123 -0.66 -0.82 3.33
CA LYS A 123 -2.00 -0.96 2.74
C LYS A 123 -2.40 -2.43 2.57
N THR A 124 -1.48 -3.26 2.06
CA THR A 124 -1.71 -4.70 1.89
C THR A 124 -1.97 -5.37 3.24
N ASN A 125 -1.19 -5.02 4.26
CA ASN A 125 -1.34 -5.58 5.61
C ASN A 125 -2.64 -5.12 6.28
N ALA A 126 -3.07 -3.88 6.06
CA ALA A 126 -4.37 -3.37 6.53
C ALA A 126 -5.55 -4.12 5.88
N GLU A 127 -5.49 -4.38 4.57
CA GLU A 127 -6.50 -5.18 3.86
C GLU A 127 -6.56 -6.63 4.38
N LYS A 128 -5.40 -7.24 4.65
CA LYS A 128 -5.31 -8.58 5.28
C LYS A 128 -5.92 -8.60 6.68
N LEU A 129 -5.59 -7.61 7.52
CA LEU A 129 -6.14 -7.48 8.86
C LEU A 129 -7.66 -7.39 8.84
N VAL A 130 -8.22 -6.51 8.00
CA VAL A 130 -9.66 -6.32 7.86
C VAL A 130 -10.33 -7.61 7.40
N SER A 131 -9.73 -8.32 6.45
CA SER A 131 -10.25 -9.60 5.97
C SER A 131 -10.31 -10.63 7.09
N LYS A 132 -9.23 -10.76 7.87
CA LYS A 132 -9.16 -11.69 9.01
C LYS A 132 -10.17 -11.35 10.11
N LEU A 133 -10.31 -10.08 10.46
CA LEU A 133 -11.27 -9.62 11.46
C LEU A 133 -12.72 -9.89 11.04
N LYS A 134 -13.03 -9.73 9.74
CA LYS A 134 -14.33 -10.11 9.18
C LYS A 134 -14.56 -11.62 9.22
N GLU A 135 -13.55 -12.43 8.91
CA GLU A 135 -13.63 -13.89 9.05
C GLU A 135 -13.88 -14.33 10.50
N LEU A 136 -13.24 -13.66 11.47
CA LEU A 136 -13.45 -13.90 12.90
C LEU A 136 -14.80 -13.36 13.41
N GLY A 137 -15.57 -12.65 12.58
CA GLY A 137 -16.87 -12.10 12.94
C GLY A 137 -16.81 -10.88 13.85
N VAL A 138 -15.67 -10.20 13.91
CA VAL A 138 -15.48 -9.01 14.75
C VAL A 138 -16.29 -7.84 14.20
N ASN A 139 -17.00 -7.12 15.06
CA ASN A 139 -17.71 -5.91 14.67
C ASN A 139 -16.72 -4.78 14.33
N GLU A 140 -16.99 -4.05 13.24
CA GLU A 140 -16.16 -2.95 12.72
C GLU A 140 -15.83 -1.88 13.76
N SER A 141 -16.73 -1.64 14.71
CA SER A 141 -16.53 -0.67 15.79
C SER A 141 -15.31 -1.01 16.66
N PHE A 142 -14.95 -2.29 16.80
CA PHE A 142 -13.82 -2.73 17.64
C PHE A 142 -12.45 -2.56 16.98
N TYR A 143 -12.40 -2.45 15.65
CA TYR A 143 -11.13 -2.35 14.93
C TYR A 143 -10.95 -1.12 14.03
N SER A 144 -11.99 -0.30 13.86
CA SER A 144 -11.92 0.92 13.04
C SER A 144 -10.75 1.85 13.41
N LEU A 145 -10.45 1.98 14.70
CA LEU A 145 -9.32 2.78 15.21
C LEU A 145 -7.95 2.15 14.92
N HIS A 146 -7.91 0.86 14.60
CA HIS A 146 -6.70 0.08 14.39
C HIS A 146 -6.33 -0.09 12.91
N LEU A 147 -7.13 0.46 11.98
CA LEU A 147 -6.91 0.35 10.53
C LEU A 147 -5.61 1.03 10.06
N GLY A 148 -5.08 2.00 10.81
CA GLY A 148 -3.81 2.67 10.52
C GLY A 148 -2.58 1.96 11.09
N LYS A 149 -2.75 0.78 11.71
CA LYS A 149 -1.64 0.07 12.35
C LYS A 149 -0.74 -0.58 11.30
N THR A 150 0.57 -0.41 11.47
CA THR A 150 1.59 -1.04 10.64
C THR A 150 2.02 -2.38 11.23
N PHE A 151 2.39 -3.32 10.38
CA PHE A 151 2.82 -4.67 10.76
C PHE A 151 4.10 -5.01 10.01
N GLU A 152 5.11 -5.52 10.71
CA GLU A 152 6.39 -5.91 10.09
C GLU A 152 6.33 -7.34 9.55
N LYS A 153 5.52 -8.19 10.19
CA LYS A 153 5.36 -9.61 9.83
C LYS A 153 3.89 -9.98 9.73
N GLU A 154 3.61 -10.95 8.87
CA GLU A 154 2.26 -11.44 8.65
C GLU A 154 1.68 -12.15 9.89
N ASP A 155 2.51 -12.86 10.65
CA ASP A 155 2.10 -13.53 11.90
C ASP A 155 1.57 -12.56 12.97
N GLU A 156 2.02 -11.30 12.95
CA GLU A 156 1.55 -10.25 13.86
C GLU A 156 0.13 -9.80 13.52
N ILE A 157 -0.27 -9.89 12.25
CA ILE A 157 -1.62 -9.54 11.79
C ILE A 157 -2.62 -10.53 12.38
N GLU A 158 -2.31 -11.83 12.33
CA GLU A 158 -3.19 -12.87 12.86
C GLU A 158 -3.27 -12.81 14.39
N SER A 159 -2.13 -12.65 15.06
CA SER A 159 -2.08 -12.48 16.51
C SER A 159 -2.88 -11.26 16.98
N PHE A 160 -2.78 -10.15 16.24
CA PHE A 160 -3.53 -8.93 16.54
C PHE A 160 -5.03 -9.08 16.24
N ALA A 161 -5.41 -9.76 15.15
CA ALA A 161 -6.81 -10.03 14.86
C ALA A 161 -7.47 -10.86 15.98
N ASN A 162 -6.77 -11.88 16.48
CA ASN A 162 -7.24 -12.70 17.59
C ASN A 162 -7.39 -11.89 18.89
N SER A 163 -6.44 -10.99 19.20
CA SER A 163 -6.55 -10.17 20.42
C SER A 163 -7.73 -9.20 20.39
N ILE A 164 -8.06 -8.65 19.22
CA ILE A 164 -9.27 -7.83 19.07
C ILE A 164 -10.53 -8.69 19.26
N LYS A 165 -10.54 -9.92 18.72
CA LYS A 165 -11.67 -10.84 18.90
C LYS A 165 -11.89 -11.19 20.38
N GLU A 166 -10.81 -11.50 21.11
CA GLU A 166 -10.88 -11.77 22.54
C GLU A 166 -11.37 -10.55 23.34
N ALA A 167 -10.93 -9.34 22.97
CA ALA A 167 -11.39 -8.11 23.59
C ALA A 167 -12.90 -7.87 23.37
N GLU A 168 -13.39 -8.13 22.15
CA GLU A 168 -14.82 -8.06 21.83
C GLU A 168 -15.63 -9.09 22.64
N ASP A 169 -15.19 -10.35 22.67
CA ASP A 169 -15.89 -11.41 23.42
C ASP A 169 -15.97 -11.09 24.91
N LYS A 170 -14.86 -10.61 25.48
CA LYS A 170 -14.83 -10.19 26.89
C LYS A 170 -15.78 -9.03 27.14
N TYR A 171 -15.79 -8.01 26.25
CA TYR A 171 -16.70 -6.88 26.38
C TYR A 171 -18.17 -7.31 26.33
N LEU A 172 -18.53 -8.19 25.40
CA LEU A 172 -19.88 -8.73 25.27
C LEU A 172 -20.28 -9.56 26.49
N GLN A 173 -19.35 -10.36 27.03
CA GLN A 173 -19.56 -11.15 28.23
C GLN A 173 -19.76 -10.26 29.46
N ASP A 174 -18.90 -9.27 29.67
CA ASP A 174 -18.98 -8.34 30.80
C ASP A 174 -20.29 -7.54 30.74
N THR A 175 -20.67 -7.05 29.56
CA THR A 175 -21.93 -6.33 29.34
C THR A 175 -23.14 -7.24 29.62
N SER A 176 -23.07 -8.52 29.22
CA SER A 176 -24.15 -9.49 29.49
C SER A 176 -24.27 -9.80 30.97
N ASN A 177 -23.14 -9.99 31.66
CA ASN A 177 -23.08 -10.21 33.10
C ASN A 177 -23.62 -9.00 33.88
N GLU A 178 -23.31 -7.79 33.46
CA GLU A 178 -23.82 -6.57 34.08
C GLU A 178 -25.34 -6.43 33.88
N LYS A 179 -25.85 -6.67 32.67
CA LYS A 179 -27.29 -6.70 32.40
C LYS A 179 -28.02 -7.76 33.24
N LEU A 180 -27.41 -8.92 33.43
CA LEU A 180 -27.96 -9.98 34.29
C LEU A 180 -28.03 -9.57 35.76
N LYS A 181 -27.05 -8.82 36.28
CA LYS A 181 -27.07 -8.30 37.66
C LYS A 181 -28.24 -7.33 37.92
N SER A 182 -28.67 -6.60 36.90
CA SER A 182 -29.79 -5.65 37.01
C SER A 182 -31.18 -6.29 36.87
N LYS A 183 -31.24 -7.58 36.51
CA LYS A 183 -32.49 -8.34 36.39
C LYS A 183 -32.78 -9.02 37.73
N ASP A 184 -34.02 -8.93 38.20
CA ASP A 184 -34.46 -9.65 39.38
C ASP A 184 -34.13 -11.15 39.24
N VAL A 185 -33.65 -11.73 40.35
CA VAL A 185 -33.32 -13.16 40.41
C VAL A 185 -34.56 -13.94 39.99
N PRO A 186 -34.47 -14.89 39.04
CA PRO A 186 -35.63 -15.65 38.59
C PRO A 186 -36.31 -16.34 39.77
N LEU A 187 -37.64 -16.46 39.71
CA LEU A 187 -38.54 -16.94 40.77
C LEU A 187 -38.06 -18.23 41.48
N PHE A 188 -37.38 -19.12 40.77
CA PHE A 188 -36.87 -20.39 41.28
C PHE A 188 -35.47 -20.33 41.94
N GLY A 189 -34.80 -19.17 41.91
CA GLY A 189 -33.47 -18.94 42.50
C GLY A 189 -33.48 -18.01 43.72
N GLN A 190 -34.64 -17.45 44.09
CA GLN A 190 -34.80 -16.71 45.34
C GLN A 190 -34.79 -17.69 46.52
N THR A 191 -33.72 -17.68 47.32
CA THR A 191 -33.79 -18.21 48.68
C THR A 191 -34.57 -17.20 49.52
N THR A 192 -35.86 -17.44 49.72
CA THR A 192 -36.63 -16.77 50.78
C THR A 192 -36.02 -17.13 52.13
N LYS A 193 -35.87 -16.16 53.03
CA LYS A 193 -35.52 -16.47 54.43
C LYS A 193 -36.61 -17.39 54.99
N GLU A 194 -36.22 -18.34 55.84
CA GLU A 194 -37.16 -19.29 56.44
C GLU A 194 -38.27 -18.53 57.17
N GLY A 195 -39.51 -18.62 56.66
CA GLY A 195 -40.68 -17.90 57.18
C GLY A 195 -41.20 -16.72 56.32
N GLU A 196 -40.49 -16.29 55.28
CA GLU A 196 -40.96 -15.25 54.34
C GLU A 196 -41.49 -15.86 53.04
N VAL A 197 -42.62 -15.34 52.53
CA VAL A 197 -43.16 -15.72 51.22
C VAL A 197 -42.51 -14.90 50.11
N SER A 198 -42.32 -15.50 48.93
CA SER A 198 -41.72 -14.82 47.78
C SER A 198 -42.54 -13.56 47.42
N PRO A 199 -41.90 -12.46 46.96
CA PRO A 199 -42.57 -11.21 46.61
C PRO A 199 -43.76 -11.38 45.66
N ASP A 200 -43.69 -12.32 44.72
CA ASP A 200 -44.78 -12.57 43.77
C ASP A 200 -45.97 -13.28 44.42
N VAL A 201 -45.71 -14.17 45.39
CA VAL A 201 -46.77 -14.81 46.19
C VAL A 201 -47.42 -13.78 47.10
N GLN A 202 -46.63 -12.86 47.67
CA GLN A 202 -47.15 -11.74 48.45
C GLN A 202 -48.02 -10.82 47.59
N ALA A 203 -47.57 -10.46 46.38
CA ALA A 203 -48.35 -9.67 45.43
C ALA A 203 -49.66 -10.36 45.00
N LEU A 204 -49.65 -11.68 44.82
CA LEU A 204 -50.86 -12.46 44.54
C LEU A 204 -51.82 -12.46 45.74
N ILE A 205 -51.31 -12.65 46.96
CA ILE A 205 -52.10 -12.59 48.19
C ILE A 205 -52.75 -11.22 48.33
N ASP A 206 -51.99 -10.15 48.08
CA ASP A 206 -52.49 -8.78 48.18
C ASP A 206 -53.48 -8.44 47.06
N SER A 207 -53.30 -8.98 45.85
CA SER A 207 -54.27 -8.86 44.75
C SER A 207 -55.62 -9.54 45.02
N LYS A 208 -55.64 -10.55 45.90
CA LYS A 208 -56.86 -11.25 46.33
C LYS A 208 -57.50 -10.66 47.59
N LYS A 209 -56.86 -9.66 48.21
CA LYS A 209 -57.36 -8.94 49.39
C LYS A 209 -58.05 -7.61 49.02
N SER A 210 -57.97 -7.16 47.76
CA SER A 210 -58.88 -6.18 47.15
C SER A 210 -60.15 -6.86 46.65
#